data_AF-A0A1C6JPZ5-F1
#
_entry.id   AF-A0A1C6JPZ5-F1
#
_cell.length_a   1.000
_cell.length_b   1.000
_cell.length_c   1.000
_cell.angle_alpha   90.00
_cell.angle_beta   90.00
_cell.angle_gamma   90.00
#
_symmetry.space_group_name_H-M   'P 1'
#
loop_
_entity.id
_entity.type
_entity.pdbx_description
1 polymer ?
#
loop_
_entity_poly.entity_id
_entity_poly.type
_entity_poly.pdbx_seq_one_letter_code
_entity_poly.pdbx_strand_id
1 'polypeptide(L)' 'MANACKDHIYMLVSIPPKLSVSQFIGYLKGKSSLMIFDRHENLKYKYGNRQFWCKGYYVDIVGRNKKVIEEYIKN' A
#
# COMPACT_ATOMS: atom_id res chain seq x y z
N MET A 1 -3.73 -0.78 -10.68
CA MET A 1 -3.55 0.70 -10.75
C MET A 1 -3.12 1.20 -9.38
N ALA A 2 -2.28 2.23 -9.30
CA ALA A 2 -1.90 2.81 -8.00
C ALA A 2 -1.82 4.33 -8.11
N ASN A 3 -2.26 5.04 -7.07
CA ASN A 3 -2.12 6.48 -6.92
C ASN A 3 -1.48 6.80 -5.57
N ALA A 4 -0.47 7.66 -5.58
CA ALA A 4 0.31 8.03 -4.40
C ALA A 4 -0.04 9.46 -3.99
N CYS A 5 -0.65 9.60 -2.82
CA CYS A 5 -0.91 10.86 -2.16
C CYS A 5 0.26 11.19 -1.21
N LYS A 6 0.22 12.38 -0.57
CA LYS A 6 1.30 12.83 0.33
C LYS A 6 1.50 11.92 1.55
N ASP A 7 0.44 11.29 2.04
CA ASP A 7 0.39 10.53 3.29
C ASP A 7 -0.20 9.11 3.16
N HIS A 8 -0.76 8.76 2.00
CA HIS A 8 -1.34 7.45 1.75
C HIS A 8 -1.23 7.03 0.27
N ILE A 9 -1.40 5.75 -0.01
CA ILE A 9 -1.41 5.19 -1.38
C ILE A 9 -2.70 4.41 -1.58
N TYR A 10 -3.38 4.68 -2.69
CA TYR A 10 -4.48 3.86 -3.17
C TYR A 10 -3.97 2.86 -4.19
N MET A 11 -4.35 1.59 -4.03
CA MET A 11 -3.97 0.52 -4.95
C MET A 11 -5.17 -0.34 -5.32
N LEU A 12 -5.37 -0.53 -6.62
CA LEU A 12 -6.27 -1.53 -7.19
C LEU A 12 -5.43 -2.73 -7.64
N VAL A 13 -5.56 -3.84 -6.93
CA VAL A 13 -4.76 -5.06 -7.08
C VAL A 13 -5.65 -6.29 -7.20
N SER A 14 -5.19 -7.29 -7.96
CA SER A 14 -5.82 -8.61 -8.02
C SER A 14 -5.04 -9.55 -7.11
N ILE A 15 -5.69 -10.09 -6.07
CA ILE A 15 -5.07 -11.01 -5.11
C ILE A 15 -5.60 -12.43 -5.40
N PRO A 16 -4.73 -13.43 -5.62
CA PRO A 16 -5.15 -14.82 -5.75
C PRO A 16 -5.96 -15.27 -4.52
N PRO A 17 -7.06 -16.04 -4.68
CA PRO A 17 -7.94 -16.42 -3.57
C PRO A 17 -7.26 -17.30 -2.52
N LYS A 18 -6.15 -17.94 -2.87
CA LYS A 18 -5.32 -18.75 -1.95
C LYS A 18 -4.49 -17.92 -0.96
N LEU A 19 -4.35 -16.61 -1.21
CA LEU A 19 -3.61 -15.70 -0.33
C LEU A 19 -4.59 -14.87 0.47
N SER A 20 -4.38 -14.76 1.78
CA SER A 20 -5.18 -13.83 2.56
C SER A 20 -4.80 -12.39 2.22
N VAL A 21 -5.80 -11.49 2.28
CA VAL A 21 -5.57 -10.05 2.10
C VAL A 21 -4.53 -9.53 3.12
N SER A 22 -4.60 -10.01 4.36
CA SER A 22 -3.68 -9.60 5.42
C SER A 22 -2.23 -10.01 5.13
N GLN A 23 -2.00 -11.22 4.61
CA GLN A 23 -0.68 -11.69 4.21
C GLN A 23 -0.14 -10.86 3.05
N PHE A 24 -0.97 -10.61 2.03
CA PHE A 24 -0.59 -9.82 0.87
C PHE A 24 -0.20 -8.38 1.25
N ILE A 25 -1.02 -7.71 2.05
CA ILE A 25 -0.76 -6.34 2.52
C ILE A 25 0.44 -6.30 3.47
N GLY A 26 0.58 -7.28 4.36
CA GLY A 26 1.74 -7.38 5.26
C GLY A 26 3.05 -7.49 4.49
N TYR A 27 3.08 -8.35 3.46
CA TYR A 27 4.23 -8.48 2.56
C TYR A 27 4.54 -7.17 1.83
N LEU A 28 3.52 -6.55 1.21
CA LEU A 28 3.70 -5.29 0.48
C LEU A 28 4.24 -4.17 1.37
N LYS A 29 3.64 -3.96 2.55
CA LYS A 29 4.07 -2.91 3.50
C LYS A 29 5.48 -3.18 4.01
N GLY A 30 5.81 -4.44 4.31
CA GLY A 30 7.14 -4.84 4.77
C GLY A 30 8.22 -4.61 3.72
N LYS A 31 8.04 -5.16 2.51
CA LYS A 31 9.00 -5.04 1.41
C LYS A 31 9.19 -3.60 0.95
N SER A 32 8.11 -2.83 0.79
CA SER A 32 8.20 -1.43 0.40
C SER A 32 8.92 -0.59 1.45
N SER A 33 8.69 -0.80 2.75
CA SER A 33 9.42 -0.10 3.81
C SER A 33 10.92 -0.31 3.68
N LEU A 34 11.36 -1.56 3.47
CA LEU A 34 12.78 -1.87 3.27
C LEU A 34 13.35 -1.13 2.06
N MET A 35 12.67 -1.19 0.91
CA MET A 35 13.13 -0.54 -0.33
C MET A 35 13.18 0.99 -0.20
N ILE A 36 12.22 1.60 0.50
CA ILE A 36 12.17 3.05 0.71
C ILE A 36 13.32 3.48 1.60
N PHE A 37 13.56 2.79 2.72
CA PHE A 37 14.68 3.12 3.61
C PHE A 37 16.04 2.85 2.98
N ASP A 38 16.14 1.84 2.11
CA ASP A 38 17.35 1.56 1.35
C ASP A 38 17.67 2.69 0.37
N ARG A 39 16.67 3.16 -0.39
CA ARG A 39 16.82 4.25 -1.39
C ARG A 39 16.92 5.64 -0.78
N HIS A 40 16.31 5.88 0.38
CA HIS A 40 16.22 7.19 1.03
C HIS A 40 16.76 7.14 2.45
N GLU A 41 18.09 7.14 2.56
CA GLU A 41 18.78 6.98 3.86
C GLU A 41 18.42 8.08 4.87
N ASN A 42 18.13 9.29 4.40
CA ASN A 42 17.65 10.40 5.22
C ASN A 42 16.35 10.06 5.98
N LEU A 43 15.50 9.20 5.42
CA LEU A 43 14.27 8.75 6.10
C LEU A 43 14.56 7.75 7.21
N LYS A 44 15.66 6.98 7.16
CA LYS A 44 16.06 6.07 8.26
C LYS A 44 16.30 6.86 9.55
N TYR A 45 16.89 8.05 9.44
CA TYR A 45 17.16 8.93 10.59
C TYR A 45 15.88 9.61 11.11
N LYS A 46 14.99 10.04 10.20
CA LYS A 46 13.71 10.68 10.58
C LYS A 46 12.74 9.71 11.24
N TYR A 47 12.72 8.45 10.79
CA TYR A 47 11.85 7.39 11.32
C TYR A 47 12.69 6.36 12.06
N GLY A 48 13.33 6.75 13.17
CA GLY A 48 14.32 5.94 13.91
C GLY A 48 13.87 4.53 14.34
N ASN A 49 12.57 4.22 14.29
CA ASN A 49 12.01 2.87 14.49
C ASN A 49 11.81 2.06 13.19
N ARG A 50 12.25 2.59 12.04
CA ARG A 50 12.08 2.05 10.68
C ARG A 50 10.63 1.67 10.35
N GLN A 51 9.66 2.40 10.89
CA GLN A 51 8.24 2.23 10.54
C GLN A 51 7.86 3.29 9.51
N PHE A 52 7.65 2.87 8.27
CA PHE A 52 7.18 3.76 7.20
C PHE A 52 5.65 3.82 7.15
N TRP A 53 4.98 2.67 7.28
CA TRP A 53 3.53 2.58 7.22
C TRP A 53 2.89 2.59 8.61
N CYS A 54 1.65 3.10 8.69
CA CYS A 54 0.80 2.90 9.86
C CYS A 54 0.45 1.40 10.04
N LYS A 55 -0.02 0.98 11.22
CA LYS A 55 -0.40 -0.44 11.46
C LYS A 55 -1.62 -0.86 10.63
N GLY A 56 -2.59 0.04 10.46
CA GLY A 56 -3.84 -0.22 9.75
C GLY A 56 -3.70 -0.29 8.22
N TYR A 57 -4.75 -0.75 7.57
CA TYR A 57 -4.99 -0.65 6.13
C TYR A 57 -6.50 -0.75 5.89
N TYR A 58 -6.97 -0.19 4.77
CA TYR A 58 -8.35 -0.33 4.32
C TYR A 58 -8.38 -1.16 3.04
N VAL A 59 -9.30 -2.12 2.96
CA VAL A 59 -9.55 -2.93 1.77
C VAL A 59 -11.05 -2.98 1.54
N ASP A 60 -11.44 -2.77 0.28
CA ASP A 60 -12.77 -3.04 -0.21
C ASP A 60 -12.71 -4.01 -1.38
N ILE A 61 -13.69 -4.91 -1.47
CA ILE A 61 -13.75 -5.91 -2.53
C ILE A 61 -14.43 -5.28 -3.74
N VAL A 62 -13.63 -4.98 -4.75
CA VAL A 62 -14.11 -4.42 -6.01
C VAL A 62 -14.87 -5.50 -6.79
N GLY A 63 -16.20 -5.54 -6.59
CA GLY A 63 -17.12 -6.33 -7.40
C GLY A 63 -17.45 -5.66 -8.74
N ARG A 64 -18.73 -5.53 -9.07
CA ARG A 64 -19.22 -4.99 -10.36
C ARG A 64 -18.90 -3.50 -10.60
N ASN A 65 -18.49 -2.74 -9.59
CA ASN A 65 -18.26 -1.29 -9.65
C ASN A 65 -16.80 -0.88 -9.92
N LYS A 66 -16.04 -1.70 -10.65
CA LYS A 66 -14.63 -1.44 -10.96
C LYS A 66 -14.37 -0.08 -11.59
N LYS A 67 -15.27 0.39 -12.48
CA LYS A 67 -15.13 1.69 -13.16
C LYS A 67 -15.16 2.89 -12.20
N VAL A 68 -16.08 2.89 -11.23
CA VAL A 68 -16.23 3.97 -10.24
C VAL A 68 -14.99 4.06 -9.34
N ILE A 69 -14.46 2.90 -8.94
CA ILE A 69 -13.26 2.84 -8.08
C ILE A 69 -12.01 3.24 -8.85
N GLU A 70 -11.89 2.86 -10.13
CA GLU A 70 -10.79 3.32 -10.98
C GLU A 70 -10.78 4.84 -11.16
N GLU A 71 -11.95 5.47 -11.28
CA GLU A 71 -12.10 6.92 -11.41
C GLU A 71 -11.79 7.64 -10.10
N TYR A 72 -12.23 7.10 -8.96
CA TYR A 72 -11.85 7.61 -7.63
C TYR A 72 -10.32 7.55 -7.40
N ILE A 73 -9.65 6.48 -7.83
CA ILE A 73 -8.20 6.33 -7.66
C ILE A 73 -7.41 7.27 -8.57
N LYS A 74 -7.97 7.70 -9.71
CA LYS A 74 -7.29 8.58 -10.67
C LYS A 74 -7.24 10.05 -10.25
N ASN A 75 -8.27 10.51 -9.54
CA ASN A 75 -8.37 11.88 -9.04
C ASN A 75 -7.59 12.07 -7.74
#